data_AF-A0A7J9AEJ5-F1
#
_entry.id   AF-A0A7J9AEJ5-F1
#
_cell.length_a   1.000
_cell.length_b   1.000
_cell.length_c   1.000
_cell.angle_alpha   90.00
_cell.angle_beta   90.00
_cell.angle_gamma   90.00
#
_symmetry.space_group_name_H-M   'P 1'
#
loop_
_entity.id
_entity.type
_entity.pdbx_description
1 polymer ?
#
loop_
_entity_poly.entity_id
_entity_poly.type
_entity_poly.pdbx_seq_one_letter_code
_entity_poly.pdbx_strand_id
1 'polypeptide(L)'
;MRRHKWEVPEFHSGLWTRSDYINGADAIPLASVIEFTLATNVGQDFYDVRLVDGFNLPLSITPQGRPASCSATSCAANVNAASHPELQVKASDGSVIACKRA
;
A
#
# COMPACT_ATOMS: atom_id res chain seq x y z
N MET A 1 -0.77 9.60 13.14
CA MET A 1 -0.92 9.03 11.78
C MET A 1 -2.21 9.54 11.17
N ARG A 2 -2.18 10.21 10.01
CA ARG A 2 -3.40 10.52 9.26
C ARG A 2 -3.83 9.25 8.52
N ARG A 3 -5.02 8.73 8.83
CA ARG A 3 -5.65 7.68 8.03
C ARG A 3 -6.38 8.35 6.88
N HIS A 4 -6.07 7.95 5.66
CA HIS A 4 -6.77 8.41 4.47
C HIS A 4 -7.79 7.34 4.10
N LYS A 5 -9.06 7.73 4.01
CA LYS A 5 -10.14 6.87 3.55
C LYS A 5 -10.21 7.01 2.03
N TRP A 6 -10.16 5.88 1.34
CA TRP A 6 -10.37 5.80 -0.10
C TRP A 6 -11.70 5.11 -0.36
N GLU A 7 -12.43 5.57 -1.35
CA GLU A 7 -13.62 4.90 -1.86
C GLU A 7 -13.20 4.13 -3.11
N VAL A 8 -13.38 2.81 -3.10
CA VAL A 8 -13.14 1.97 -4.27
C VAL A 8 -14.46 1.90 -5.04
N PRO A 9 -14.51 2.38 -6.30
CA PRO A 9 -15.72 2.26 -7.10
C PRO A 9 -16.07 0.78 -7.27
N GLU A 10 -17.37 0.45 -7.20
CA GLU A 10 -17.82 -0.90 -7.51
C GLU A 10 -17.38 -1.27 -8.95
N PHE A 11 -17.06 -2.56 -9.16
CA PHE A 11 -16.77 -3.17 -10.47
C PHE A 11 -15.35 -3.05 -11.07
N HIS A 12 -14.30 -2.80 -10.29
CA HIS A 12 -12.93 -2.82 -10.81
C HIS A 12 -11.97 -3.64 -9.92
N SER A 13 -11.23 -4.57 -10.54
CA SER A 13 -9.95 -5.01 -9.99
C SER A 13 -8.91 -3.93 -10.25
N GLY A 14 -8.12 -3.59 -9.23
CA GLY A 14 -7.20 -2.46 -9.35
C GLY A 14 -6.16 -2.43 -8.25
N LEU A 15 -4.97 -1.97 -8.65
CA LEU A 15 -3.89 -1.63 -7.73
C LEU A 15 -4.03 -0.17 -7.33
N TRP A 16 -4.06 0.07 -6.04
CA TRP A 16 -4.09 1.42 -5.49
C TRP A 16 -2.80 1.67 -4.72
N THR A 17 -2.13 2.74 -5.09
CA THR A 17 -0.92 3.20 -4.40
C THR A 17 -1.15 4.63 -3.96
N ARG A 18 -0.66 4.96 -2.78
CA ARG A 18 -0.50 6.36 -2.42
C ARG A 18 0.83 6.82 -2.99
N SER A 19 0.76 7.55 -4.10
CA SER A 19 1.89 8.30 -4.62
C SER A 19 2.01 9.58 -3.81
N ASP A 20 2.90 9.58 -2.81
CA ASP A 20 3.32 10.84 -2.19
C ASP A 20 4.28 11.53 -3.18
N TYR A 21 3.88 12.70 -3.66
CA TYR A 21 4.67 13.48 -4.60
C TYR A 21 5.94 13.97 -3.91
N ILE A 22 7.11 13.45 -4.31
CA ILE A 22 8.40 13.89 -3.77
C ILE A 22 9.00 14.88 -4.77
N ASN A 23 8.90 16.18 -4.45
CA ASN A 23 9.65 17.25 -5.12
C ASN A 23 9.54 17.32 -6.66
N GLY A 24 8.36 17.18 -7.25
CA GLY A 24 8.21 17.45 -8.70
C GLY A 24 8.58 16.28 -9.61
N ALA A 25 9.06 15.16 -9.08
CA ALA A 25 9.23 13.93 -9.84
C ALA A 25 7.96 13.08 -9.70
N ASP A 26 7.42 12.60 -10.82
CA ASP A 26 6.47 11.49 -10.78
C ASP A 26 7.14 10.36 -10.00
N ALA A 27 6.59 10.04 -8.82
CA ALA A 27 7.15 8.99 -8.00
C ALA A 27 7.05 7.68 -8.79
N ILE A 28 8.19 7.24 -9.35
CA ILE A 28 8.39 5.88 -9.85
C ILE A 28 7.87 4.96 -8.74
N PRO A 29 7.02 3.97 -9.06
CA PRO A 29 6.22 3.26 -8.06
C PRO A 29 7.16 2.47 -7.16
N LEU A 30 7.60 3.06 -6.06
CA LEU A 30 8.27 2.39 -4.94
C LEU A 30 7.34 2.52 -3.75
N ALA A 31 6.15 1.95 -3.91
CA ALA A 31 5.05 2.17 -3.00
C ALA A 31 4.53 0.85 -2.48
N SER A 32 4.15 0.88 -1.20
CA SER A 32 3.27 -0.14 -0.65
C SER A 32 1.95 -0.12 -1.45
N VAL A 33 1.50 -1.27 -1.91
CA VAL A 33 0.32 -1.41 -2.77
C VAL A 33 -0.79 -2.10 -2.00
N ILE A 34 -2.02 -1.64 -2.18
CA ILE A 34 -3.22 -2.41 -1.85
C ILE A 34 -3.87 -2.87 -3.14
N GLU A 35 -4.18 -4.16 -3.23
CA GLU A 35 -4.92 -4.73 -4.35
C GLU A 35 -6.33 -5.08 -3.88
N PHE A 36 -7.31 -4.71 -4.69
CA PHE A 36 -8.68 -5.18 -4.55
C PHE A 36 -9.10 -5.93 -5.80
N THR A 37 -9.73 -7.08 -5.62
CA THR A 37 -10.46 -7.81 -6.66
C THR A 37 -11.90 -7.89 -6.20
N LEU A 38 -12.76 -7.04 -6.77
CA LEU A 38 -14.17 -6.95 -6.40
C LEU A 38 -15.02 -7.84 -7.29
N ALA A 39 -15.92 -8.62 -6.70
CA ALA A 39 -16.88 -9.41 -7.46
C ALA A 39 -17.89 -8.49 -8.16
N THR A 40 -18.26 -8.82 -9.40
CA THR A 40 -19.19 -7.98 -10.20
C THR A 40 -20.66 -8.13 -9.80
N ASN A 41 -21.03 -9.17 -9.02
CA ASN A 41 -22.39 -9.45 -8.57
C ASN A 41 -22.34 -10.23 -7.24
N VAL A 42 -23.03 -11.38 -7.16
CA VAL A 42 -22.93 -12.32 -6.04
C VAL A 42 -21.58 -13.03 -6.12
N GLY A 43 -20.68 -12.71 -5.19
CA GLY A 43 -19.34 -13.31 -5.15
C GLY A 43 -18.52 -12.84 -3.96
N GLN A 44 -17.29 -13.34 -3.88
CA GLN A 44 -16.35 -12.99 -2.82
C GLN A 44 -15.37 -11.93 -3.33
N ASP A 45 -15.24 -10.84 -2.57
CA ASP A 45 -14.17 -9.87 -2.78
C ASP A 45 -12.87 -10.42 -2.20
N PHE A 46 -11.77 -10.13 -2.87
CA PHE A 46 -10.42 -10.39 -2.38
C PHE A 46 -9.66 -9.09 -2.24
N TYR A 47 -8.82 -9.02 -1.21
CA TYR A 47 -8.00 -7.86 -0.95
C TYR A 47 -6.71 -8.27 -0.25
N ASP A 48 -5.63 -7.58 -0.57
CA ASP A 48 -4.35 -7.78 0.08
C ASP A 48 -3.49 -6.51 0.08
N VAL A 49 -2.44 -6.56 0.90
CA VAL A 49 -1.36 -5.58 0.92
C VAL A 49 -0.13 -6.25 0.33
N ARG A 50 0.44 -5.69 -0.72
CA ARG A 50 1.64 -6.21 -1.39
C ARG A 50 2.72 -5.15 -1.47
N LEU A 51 3.97 -5.61 -1.44
CA LEU A 51 5.17 -4.79 -1.61
C LEU A 51 5.85 -5.10 -2.95
N VAL A 52 5.06 -5.17 -4.03
CA VAL A 52 5.53 -5.63 -5.36
C VAL A 52 6.67 -4.75 -5.89
N ASP A 53 6.54 -3.44 -5.67
CA ASP A 53 7.50 -2.47 -6.17
C ASP A 53 8.28 -1.77 -5.04
N GLY A 54 8.05 -2.15 -3.79
CA GLY A 54 8.76 -1.61 -2.62
C GLY A 54 7.81 -1.23 -1.49
N PHE A 55 8.34 -0.47 -0.54
CA PHE A 55 7.61 0.05 0.61
C PHE A 55 7.92 1.52 0.80
N ASN A 56 6.91 2.34 1.04
CA ASN A 56 7.07 3.72 1.49
C ASN A 56 6.32 3.98 2.80
N LEU A 57 5.15 3.38 2.96
CA LEU A 57 4.26 3.59 4.10
C LEU A 57 3.63 2.28 4.60
N PRO A 58 3.39 2.15 5.92
CA PRO A 58 2.55 1.09 6.44
C PRO A 58 1.11 1.20 5.94
N LEU A 59 0.51 0.07 5.56
CA LEU A 59 -0.87 0.01 5.05
C LEU A 59 -1.68 -1.08 5.75
N SER A 60 -2.99 -0.88 5.84
CA SER A 60 -3.93 -1.86 6.39
C SER A 60 -5.29 -1.76 5.72
N ILE A 61 -5.95 -2.89 5.51
CA ILE A 61 -7.31 -3.01 5.02
C ILE A 61 -8.16 -3.61 6.14
N THR A 62 -9.23 -2.90 6.52
CA THR A 62 -10.22 -3.36 7.49
C THR A 62 -11.60 -3.31 6.85
N PRO A 63 -12.16 -4.46 6.44
CA PRO A 63 -13.50 -4.53 5.89
C PRO A 63 -14.55 -4.07 6.91
N GLN A 64 -15.56 -3.33 6.45
CA GLN A 64 -16.69 -2.89 7.27
C GLN A 64 -18.00 -3.38 6.66
N GLY A 65 -19.00 -3.70 7.48
CA GLY A 65 -20.32 -4.14 6.99
C GLY A 65 -20.32 -5.46 6.21
N ARG A 66 -19.32 -6.32 6.43
CA ARG A 66 -19.11 -7.61 5.75
C ARG A 66 -19.30 -8.78 6.73
N PRO A 67 -19.47 -10.02 6.25
CA PRO A 67 -19.52 -11.21 7.10
C PRO A 67 -18.24 -11.37 7.93
N ALA A 68 -18.34 -12.04 9.09
CA ALA A 68 -17.21 -12.26 10.00
C ALA A 68 -16.02 -13.02 9.38
N SER A 69 -16.20 -13.64 8.22
CA SER A 69 -15.14 -14.31 7.46
C SER A 69 -14.12 -13.36 6.82
N CYS A 70 -14.45 -12.08 6.65
CA CYS A 70 -13.53 -11.10 6.07
C CYS A 70 -12.55 -10.58 7.14
N SER A 71 -11.33 -11.11 7.15
CA SER A 71 -10.28 -10.71 8.11
C SER A 71 -9.56 -9.44 7.68
N ALA A 72 -9.14 -8.61 8.63
CA ALA A 72 -8.26 -7.49 8.34
C ALA A 72 -6.87 -7.99 7.88
N THR A 73 -6.20 -7.23 7.00
CA THR A 73 -4.83 -7.49 6.55
C THR A 73 -4.00 -6.22 6.64
N SER A 74 -2.70 -6.35 6.94
CA SER A 74 -1.84 -5.18 7.11
C SER A 74 -0.36 -5.48 6.87
N CYS A 75 0.34 -4.50 6.30
CA CYS A 75 1.78 -4.32 6.41
C CYS A 75 2.02 -3.14 7.37
N ALA A 76 2.04 -3.43 8.68
CA ALA A 76 2.11 -2.39 9.72
C ALA A 76 3.55 -2.02 10.12
N ALA A 77 4.51 -2.91 9.86
CA ALA A 77 5.90 -2.67 10.19
C ALA A 77 6.50 -1.55 9.33
N ASN A 78 7.37 -0.74 9.92
CA ASN A 78 8.12 0.26 9.17
C ASN A 78 9.31 -0.42 8.46
N VAL A 79 9.09 -0.88 7.23
CA VAL A 79 10.13 -1.58 6.44
C VAL A 79 11.33 -0.65 6.15
N ASN A 80 11.12 0.67 6.11
CA ASN A 80 12.23 1.63 5.96
C ASN A 80 13.29 1.48 7.06
N ALA A 81 12.89 1.10 8.29
CA ALA A 81 13.80 0.93 9.41
C ALA A 81 14.64 -0.37 9.32
N ALA A 82 14.15 -1.38 8.61
CA ALA A 82 14.82 -2.66 8.42
C ALA A 82 15.50 -2.80 7.04
N SER A 83 15.43 -1.76 6.21
CA SER A 83 15.91 -1.77 4.84
C SER A 83 17.44 -1.84 4.77
N HIS A 84 17.96 -2.76 3.94
CA HIS A 84 19.38 -2.83 3.62
C HIS A 84 19.87 -1.51 2.96
N PRO A 85 21.08 -1.02 3.26
CA PRO A 85 21.56 0.27 2.77
C PRO A 85 21.46 0.47 1.25
N GLU A 86 21.65 -0.61 0.47
CA GLU A 86 21.55 -0.62 -0.99
C GLU A 86 20.13 -0.45 -1.53
N LEU A 87 19.12 -0.77 -0.72
CA LEU A 87 17.70 -0.67 -1.08
C LEU A 87 17.04 0.60 -0.55
N GLN A 88 17.74 1.40 0.27
CA GLN A 88 17.19 2.61 0.87
C GLN A 88 17.02 3.73 -0.16
N VAL A 89 15.85 4.37 -0.14
CA VAL A 89 15.62 5.68 -0.76
C VAL A 89 15.68 6.73 0.35
N LYS A 90 16.53 7.74 0.18
CA LYS A 90 16.75 8.78 1.19
C LYS A 90 16.24 10.14 0.71
N ALA A 91 15.66 10.90 1.63
CA ALA A 91 15.34 12.31 1.41
C ALA A 91 16.59 13.19 1.51
N SER A 92 16.44 14.48 1.20
CA SER A 92 17.54 15.46 1.26
C SER A 92 18.13 15.64 2.66
N ASP A 93 17.36 15.36 3.71
CA ASP A 93 17.81 15.38 5.10
C ASP A 93 18.50 14.07 5.55
N GLY A 94 18.65 13.10 4.66
CA GLY A 94 19.26 11.80 4.91
C GLY A 94 18.34 10.75 5.54
N SER A 95 17.08 11.09 5.82
CA SER A 95 16.10 10.13 6.34
C SER A 95 15.71 9.08 5.29
N VAL A 96 15.49 7.83 5.73
CA VAL A 96 15.01 6.75 4.84
C VAL A 96 13.50 6.86 4.69
N ILE A 97 13.06 7.16 3.48
CA ILE A 97 11.66 7.46 3.14
C ILE A 97 10.97 6.33 2.36
N ALA A 98 11.75 5.45 1.74
CA ALA A 98 11.23 4.25 1.09
C ALA A 98 12.31 3.15 1.05
N CYS A 99 11.86 1.92 0.84
CA CYS A 99 12.66 0.73 0.61
C CYS A 99 12.31 0.17 -0.76
N LYS A 100 13.31 0.02 -1.62
CA LYS A 100 13.19 -0.72 -2.88
C LYS A 100 13.01 -2.20 -2.60
N ARG A 101 12.43 -2.94 -3.55
CA ARG A 101 12.55 -4.40 -3.59
C ARG A 101 13.99 -4.80 -3.98
N ALA A 102 14.41 -5.98 -3.57
CA ALA A 102 15.67 -6.60 -4.00
C ALA A 102 15.59 -7.07 -5.47
#